data_AF-J5KCA8-F1
#
_entry.id   AF-J5KCA8-F1
#
_cell.length_a   1.000
_cell.length_b   1.000
_cell.length_c   1.000
_cell.angle_alpha   90.00
_cell.angle_beta   90.00
_cell.angle_gamma   90.00
#
_symmetry.space_group_name_H-M   'P 1'
#
loop_
_entity.id
_entity.type
_entity.pdbx_description
1 polymer ?
#
loop_
_entity_poly.entity_id
_entity_poly.type
_entity_poly.pdbx_seq_one_letter_code
_entity_poly.pdbx_strand_id
1 'polypeptide(L)' 'MEFGASSEDLGLTIFSHPTVSEALHEAALAVNNEAIHIGNKRK' A
#
# COMPACT_ATOMS: atom_id res chain seq x y z
N MET A 1 -11.37 -8.35 -4.53
CA MET A 1 -11.10 -8.96 -3.21
C MET A 1 -12.41 -9.50 -2.67
N GLU A 2 -12.38 -10.58 -1.88
CA GLU A 2 -13.60 -11.20 -1.28
C GLU A 2 -14.41 -10.19 -0.44
N PHE A 3 -13.72 -9.34 0.32
CA PHE A 3 -14.35 -8.31 1.17
C PHE A 3 -14.49 -6.93 0.51
N GLY A 4 -14.19 -6.81 -0.79
CA GLY A 4 -14.33 -5.52 -1.49
C GLY A 4 -13.49 -4.36 -0.95
N ALA A 5 -12.40 -4.64 -0.22
CA ALA A 5 -11.54 -3.62 0.38
C ALA A 5 -10.95 -2.68 -0.68
N SER A 6 -10.88 -1.39 -0.35
CA SER A 6 -10.21 -0.36 -1.14
C SER A 6 -8.69 -0.41 -0.95
N SER A 7 -7.96 0.32 -1.79
CA SER A 7 -6.50 0.48 -1.60
C SER A 7 -6.18 1.26 -0.32
N GLU A 8 -7.04 2.19 0.09
CA GLU A 8 -6.89 2.94 1.34
C GLU A 8 -7.03 2.02 2.57
N ASP A 9 -7.98 1.08 2.55
CA ASP A 9 -8.14 0.11 3.65
C ASP A 9 -6.88 -0.74 3.87
N LEU A 10 -6.22 -1.15 2.77
CA LEU A 10 -4.96 -1.89 2.83
C LEU A 10 -3.78 -0.99 3.24
N GLY A 11 -3.78 0.27 2.80
CA GLY A 11 -2.82 1.28 3.21
C GLY A 11 -2.92 1.67 4.69
N LEU A 12 -4.10 1.57 5.31
CA LEU A 12 -4.32 1.85 6.73
C LEU A 12 -4.09 0.62 7.64
N THR A 13 -3.93 -0.57 7.05
CA THR A 13 -3.62 -1.80 7.79
C THR A 13 -2.15 -1.81 8.21
N ILE A 14 -1.87 -2.22 9.44
CA ILE A 14 -0.49 -2.35 9.95
C ILE A 14 0.11 -3.65 9.43
N PHE A 15 1.22 -3.53 8.70
CA PHE A 15 2.05 -4.67 8.29
C PHE A 15 3.28 -4.78 9.20
N SER A 16 3.68 -6.01 9.53
CA SER A 16 4.87 -6.25 10.34
C SER A 16 6.14 -5.87 9.56
N HIS A 17 7.09 -5.25 10.26
CA HIS A 17 8.41 -4.89 9.71
C HIS A 17 9.53 -5.69 10.40
N PRO A 18 10.52 -6.26 9.69
CA PRO A 18 10.64 -6.34 8.23
C PRO A 18 9.95 -7.58 7.64
N THR A 19 9.05 -7.42 6.67
CA THR A 19 8.40 -8.54 5.96
C THR A 19 8.11 -8.25 4.49
N VAL A 20 7.93 -9.31 3.68
CA VAL A 20 7.56 -9.18 2.25
C VAL A 20 6.17 -8.55 2.08
N SER A 21 5.27 -8.74 3.06
CA SER A 21 3.90 -8.21 2.99
C SER A 21 3.85 -6.68 2.98
N GLU A 22 4.91 -5.99 3.44
CA GLU A 22 5.03 -4.53 3.34
C GLU A 22 5.05 -4.04 1.88
N ALA A 23 5.46 -4.87 0.93
CA ALA A 23 5.38 -4.51 -0.49
C ALA A 23 3.93 -4.32 -0.97
N LEU A 24 2.97 -5.08 -0.40
CA LEU A 24 1.54 -4.89 -0.69
C LEU A 24 1.03 -3.57 -0.09
N HIS A 25 1.46 -3.24 1.12
CA HIS A 25 1.15 -1.97 1.78
C HIS A 25 1.63 -0.78 0.94
N GLU A 26 2.90 -0.79 0.51
CA GLU A 26 3.47 0.25 -0.34
C GLU A 26 2.77 0.35 -1.70
N ALA A 27 2.41 -0.78 -2.31
CA ALA A 27 1.66 -0.80 -3.56
C ALA A 27 0.26 -0.19 -3.40
N ALA A 28 -0.38 -0.39 -2.25
CA ALA A 28 -1.69 0.20 -1.95
C ALA A 28 -1.59 1.72 -1.78
N LEU A 29 -0.59 2.21 -1.06
CA LEU A 29 -0.30 3.65 -0.92
C LEU A 29 0.06 4.31 -2.28
N ALA A 30 0.78 3.59 -3.16
CA ALA A 30 1.17 4.08 -4.47
C ALA A 30 -0.03 4.42 -5.38
N VAL A 31 -1.20 3.79 -5.17
CA VAL A 31 -2.44 4.09 -5.94
C VAL A 31 -2.82 5.57 -5.81
N ASN A 32 -2.63 6.14 -4.62
CA ASN A 32 -2.95 7.52 -4.30
C ASN A 32 -1.74 8.47 -4.40
N ASN A 33 -0.58 7.98 -4.85
CA ASN A 33 0.71 8.67 -4.84
C ASN A 33 1.25 8.98 -3.44
N GLU A 34 0.99 8.06 -2.49
CA GLU A 34 1.39 8.20 -1.08
C GLU A 34 2.41 7.14 -0.65
N ALA A 35 2.99 6.38 -1.60
CA ALA A 35 4.05 5.43 -1.26
C ALA A 35 5.26 6.15 -0.66
N ILE A 36 5.89 5.51 0.33
CA ILE A 36 6.96 6.10 1.14
C ILE A 36 8.31 5.51 0.74
N HIS A 37 8.35 4.21 0.45
CA HIS A 37 9.57 3.47 0.20
C HIS A 37 9.91 3.36 -1.30
N ILE A 38 9.05 3.87 -2.19
CA ILE A 38 9.28 3.96 -3.64
C ILE A 38 8.81 5.30 -4.21
N GLY A 39 9.34 5.70 -5.38
CA GLY A 39 8.89 6.90 -6.06
C GLY A 39 7.47 6.75 -6.62
N ASN A 40 6.61 7.74 -6.33
CA ASN A 40 5.23 7.75 -6.83
C ASN A 40 5.16 8.06 -8.33
N LYS A 41 4.04 7.66 -8.96
CA LYS A 41 3.80 7.88 -10.39
C LYS A 41 3.71 9.39 -10.67
N ARG A 42 4.36 9.83 -11.76
CA ARG A 42 4.21 11.21 -12.25
C ARG A 42 2.88 11.33 -13.00
N LYS A 43 2.14 12.41 -12.76
CA LYS A 43 0.95 12.78 -13.53
C LYS A 43 1.29 13.05 -14.98
#